data_AF-A0A5S4EP22-F1
#
_entry.id   AF-A0A5S4EP22-F1
#
_cell.length_a   1.000
_cell.length_b   1.000
_cell.length_c   1.000
_cell.angle_alpha   90.00
_cell.angle_beta   90.00
_cell.angle_gamma   90.00
#
_symmetry.space_group_name_H-M   'P 1'
#
loop_
_entity.id
_entity.type
_entity.pdbx_description
1 polymer ?
#
loop_
_entity_poly.entity_id
_entity_poly.type
_entity_poly.pdbx_seq_one_letter_code
_entity_poly.pdbx_strand_id
1 'polypeptide(L)'
;MPSAHCLFSACRPQTGFTYLGLMILVAILALATSATLTLGSLVQRREAEQRLLEVGDTYRRAISSYLNSSPTGDRRYPGSLADLLKDPRYPGVRRHLRQLYPDPITGKNDWGLVPAPGGGIMGIHSLSDARPIKIAGFETANQAFEEKSRYSQWLFVVMPIATGVRIGPGQGTNAPLPTANPFLPPQLSGPFPSPNPAPIPTQPGASR
;
A
#
# COMPACT_ATOMS: atom_id res chain seq x y z
N MET A 1 36.68 -79.07 58.84
CA MET A 1 35.64 -78.05 59.12
C MET A 1 36.32 -76.82 59.71
N PRO A 2 35.77 -75.60 59.59
CA PRO A 2 35.27 -74.88 58.39
C PRO A 2 36.34 -73.86 57.92
N SER A 3 36.20 -72.99 56.92
CA SER A 3 35.31 -72.91 55.74
C SER A 3 36.04 -72.11 54.65
N ALA A 4 35.92 -72.50 53.37
CA ALA A 4 36.46 -71.71 52.25
C ALA A 4 35.40 -70.69 51.78
N HIS A 5 35.65 -69.40 52.00
CA HIS A 5 34.84 -68.33 51.43
C HIS A 5 35.52 -67.73 50.20
N CYS A 6 35.33 -68.37 49.05
CA CYS A 6 35.62 -67.76 47.76
C CYS A 6 34.66 -66.59 47.54
N LEU A 7 35.12 -65.37 47.81
CA LEU A 7 34.42 -64.15 47.41
C LEU A 7 34.45 -64.06 45.87
N PHE A 8 33.39 -64.56 45.24
CA PHE A 8 33.14 -64.44 43.81
C PHE A 8 32.87 -62.96 43.47
N SER A 9 33.93 -62.18 43.29
CA SER A 9 33.82 -60.80 42.84
C SER A 9 33.40 -60.80 41.37
N ALA A 10 32.09 -60.69 41.15
CA ALA A 10 31.49 -60.65 39.82
C ALA A 10 31.85 -59.33 39.13
N CYS A 11 33.00 -59.32 38.44
CA CYS A 11 33.45 -58.18 37.64
C CYS A 11 32.49 -58.00 36.45
N ARG A 12 31.49 -57.14 36.64
CA ARG A 12 30.45 -56.84 35.64
C ARG A 12 31.10 -56.01 34.53
N PRO A 13 31.19 -56.51 33.27
CA PRO A 13 31.81 -55.75 32.20
C PRO A 13 31.00 -54.48 31.97
N GLN A 14 31.59 -53.32 32.26
CA GLN A 14 30.94 -52.04 31.99
C GLN A 14 30.82 -51.85 30.48
N THR A 15 29.59 -51.66 30.01
CA THR A 15 29.25 -51.57 28.59
C THR A 15 29.65 -50.21 27.99
N GLY A 16 30.95 -49.92 27.95
CA GLY A 16 31.48 -48.64 27.43
C GLY A 16 31.07 -48.34 25.98
N PHE A 17 30.75 -49.38 25.20
CA PHE A 17 30.22 -49.27 23.85
C PHE A 17 28.87 -48.52 23.77
N THR A 18 28.01 -48.64 24.79
CA THR A 18 26.70 -47.97 24.81
C THR A 18 26.85 -46.46 24.99
N TYR A 19 27.83 -46.03 25.80
CA TYR A 19 28.18 -44.62 25.96
C TYR A 19 28.79 -44.04 24.68
N LEU A 20 29.68 -44.78 24.02
CA LEU A 20 30.27 -44.37 22.73
C LEU A 20 29.20 -44.25 21.63
N GLY A 21 28.27 -45.21 21.55
CA GLY A 21 27.13 -45.15 20.64
C GLY A 21 26.20 -43.96 20.91
N LEU A 22 25.95 -43.63 22.19
CA LEU A 22 25.16 -42.45 22.57
C LEU A 22 25.86 -41.14 22.16
N MET A 23 27.17 -41.02 22.40
CA MET A 23 27.95 -39.83 21.98
C MET A 23 27.92 -39.66 20.46
N ILE A 24 28.06 -40.74 19.69
CA ILE A 24 27.98 -40.72 18.22
C ILE A 24 26.56 -40.33 17.76
N LEU A 25 25.51 -40.88 18.37
CA LEU A 25 24.12 -40.53 18.06
C LEU A 25 23.85 -39.03 18.30
N VAL A 26 24.29 -38.50 19.44
CA VAL A 26 24.16 -37.07 19.78
C VAL A 26 24.96 -36.19 18.81
N ALA A 27 26.16 -36.60 18.41
CA ALA A 27 26.95 -35.89 17.41
C ALA A 27 26.25 -35.85 16.03
N ILE A 28 25.66 -36.98 15.59
CA ILE A 28 24.88 -37.04 14.33
C ILE A 28 23.65 -36.13 14.40
N LEU A 29 22.92 -36.14 15.53
CA LEU A 29 21.75 -35.27 15.74
C LEU A 29 22.13 -33.78 15.76
N ALA A 30 23.27 -33.42 16.36
CA ALA A 30 23.79 -32.06 16.38
C ALA A 30 24.21 -31.58 14.97
N LEU A 31 24.87 -32.43 14.19
CA LEU A 31 25.20 -32.12 12.79
C LEU A 31 23.95 -31.98 11.92
N ALA A 32 22.95 -32.85 12.09
CA ALA A 32 21.70 -32.82 11.34
C ALA A 32 20.85 -31.56 11.59
N THR A 33 20.96 -30.95 12.77
CA THR A 33 20.20 -29.73 13.14
C THR A 33 20.89 -28.42 12.78
N SER A 34 22.18 -28.44 12.41
CA SER A 34 22.96 -27.22 12.14
C SER A 34 22.54 -26.46 10.85
N ALA A 35 21.85 -27.13 9.92
CA ALA A 35 21.59 -26.59 8.58
C ALA A 35 20.43 -25.57 8.46
N THR A 36 19.62 -25.37 9.50
CA THR A 36 18.28 -24.75 9.37
C THR A 36 18.21 -23.23 9.61
N LEU A 37 19.30 -22.58 10.03
CA LEU A 37 19.22 -21.26 10.69
C LEU A 37 19.33 -20.02 9.78
N THR A 38 19.77 -20.14 8.53
CA THR A 38 20.22 -18.98 7.73
C THR A 38 19.14 -18.24 6.94
N LEU A 39 17.92 -18.79 6.83
CA LEU A 39 16.85 -18.19 6.00
C LEU A 39 16.07 -17.05 6.68
N GLY A 40 16.23 -16.86 8.01
CA GLY A 40 15.37 -15.97 8.80
C GLY A 40 15.41 -14.49 8.39
N SER A 41 16.58 -13.95 8.04
CA SER A 41 16.75 -12.52 7.75
C SER A 41 16.00 -12.07 6.48
N LEU A 42 15.96 -12.89 5.44
CA LEU A 42 15.24 -12.58 4.21
C LEU A 42 13.71 -12.66 4.42
N VAL A 43 13.24 -13.61 5.23
CA VAL A 43 11.82 -13.74 5.59
C VAL A 43 11.36 -12.52 6.39
N GLN A 44 12.09 -12.18 7.47
CA GLN A 44 11.81 -10.98 8.27
C GLN A 44 11.79 -9.70 7.42
N ARG A 45 12.72 -9.56 6.47
CA ARG A 45 12.80 -8.39 5.59
C ARG A 45 11.64 -8.30 4.61
N ARG A 46 11.11 -9.44 4.13
CA ARG A 46 9.88 -9.50 3.32
C ARG A 46 8.64 -9.17 4.15
N GLU A 47 8.51 -9.71 5.37
CA GLU A 47 7.42 -9.36 6.28
C GLU A 47 7.41 -7.86 6.61
N ALA A 48 8.59 -7.27 6.86
CA ALA A 48 8.71 -5.85 7.14
C ALA A 48 8.29 -4.98 5.94
N GLU A 49 8.63 -5.39 4.71
CA GLU A 49 8.18 -4.72 3.47
C GLU A 49 6.66 -4.87 3.26
N GLN A 50 6.08 -6.03 3.53
CA GLN A 50 4.62 -6.22 3.46
C GLN A 50 3.89 -5.33 4.48
N ARG A 51 4.37 -5.30 5.74
CA ARG A 51 3.86 -4.39 6.76
C ARG A 51 4.03 -2.92 6.37
N LEU A 52 5.10 -2.54 5.68
CA LEU A 52 5.30 -1.16 5.20
C LEU A 52 4.17 -0.75 4.24
N LEU A 53 3.78 -1.64 3.33
CA LEU A 53 2.68 -1.42 2.39
C LEU A 53 1.31 -1.35 3.10
N GLU A 54 1.05 -2.26 4.04
CA GLU A 54 -0.18 -2.28 4.85
C GLU A 54 -0.34 -1.03 5.74
N VAL A 55 0.75 -0.61 6.39
CA VAL A 55 0.80 0.58 7.25
C VAL A 55 0.65 1.84 6.40
N GLY A 56 1.37 1.94 5.29
CA GLY A 56 1.27 3.08 4.37
C GLY A 56 -0.13 3.25 3.75
N ASP A 57 -0.78 2.16 3.38
CA ASP A 57 -2.19 2.17 2.96
C ASP A 57 -3.15 2.55 4.11
N THR A 58 -2.87 2.12 5.34
CA THR A 58 -3.63 2.53 6.52
C THR A 58 -3.51 4.03 6.81
N TYR A 59 -2.32 4.63 6.65
CA TYR A 59 -2.15 6.08 6.73
C TYR A 59 -2.84 6.81 5.57
N ARG A 60 -2.79 6.30 4.34
CA ARG A 60 -3.57 6.86 3.21
C ARG A 60 -5.07 6.85 3.49
N ARG A 61 -5.62 5.75 4.01
CA ARG A 61 -7.03 5.66 4.42
C ARG A 61 -7.38 6.64 5.54
N ALA A 62 -6.47 6.87 6.50
CA ALA A 62 -6.68 7.88 7.54
C ALA A 62 -6.70 9.30 6.97
N ILE A 63 -5.76 9.66 6.08
CA ILE A 63 -5.70 10.97 5.42
C ILE A 63 -6.92 11.18 4.51
N SER A 64 -7.34 10.18 3.72
CA SER A 64 -8.54 10.30 2.88
C SER A 64 -9.82 10.40 3.71
N SER A 65 -9.91 9.67 4.83
CA SER A 65 -11.01 9.79 5.79
C SER A 65 -11.08 11.19 6.42
N TYR A 66 -9.93 11.79 6.74
CA TYR A 66 -9.83 13.16 7.27
C TYR A 66 -10.21 14.23 6.23
N LEU A 67 -9.83 14.05 4.97
CA LEU A 67 -10.30 14.92 3.88
C LEU A 67 -11.82 14.79 3.65
N ASN A 68 -12.35 13.57 3.72
CA ASN A 68 -13.77 13.29 3.51
C ASN A 68 -14.66 13.66 4.71
N SER A 69 -14.10 13.83 5.91
CA SER A 69 -14.86 14.33 7.07
C SER A 69 -15.13 15.83 6.97
N SER A 70 -14.26 16.57 6.28
CA SER A 70 -14.33 18.02 6.15
C SER A 70 -15.58 18.46 5.37
N PRO A 71 -16.35 19.47 5.85
CA PRO A 71 -17.51 19.98 5.12
C PRO A 71 -17.19 20.42 3.69
N THR A 72 -18.16 20.28 2.78
CA THR A 72 -18.01 20.59 1.35
C THR A 72 -17.61 22.04 1.12
N GLY A 73 -16.31 22.26 0.88
CA GLY A 73 -15.69 23.57 0.66
C GLY A 73 -14.22 23.58 1.09
N ASP A 74 -13.95 23.20 2.34
CA ASP A 74 -12.62 23.29 2.97
C ASP A 74 -11.95 21.92 3.12
N ARG A 75 -11.58 21.28 1.99
CA ARG A 75 -10.77 20.05 2.00
C ARG A 75 -9.31 20.35 2.36
N ARG A 76 -9.05 20.59 3.64
CA ARG A 76 -7.72 20.86 4.18
C ARG A 76 -7.08 19.62 4.80
N TYR A 77 -5.86 19.31 4.38
CA TYR A 77 -5.01 18.23 4.93
C TYR A 77 -4.75 18.41 6.44
N PRO A 78 -4.38 17.32 7.17
CA PRO A 78 -3.94 17.42 8.56
C PRO A 78 -2.63 18.21 8.64
N GLY A 79 -2.44 18.98 9.71
CA GLY A 79 -1.19 19.69 9.99
C GLY A 79 -0.12 18.78 10.57
N SER A 80 -0.54 17.77 11.34
CA SER A 80 0.34 16.76 11.96
C SER A 80 -0.23 15.34 11.82
N LEU A 81 0.61 14.30 11.99
CA LEU A 81 0.11 12.93 12.10
C LEU A 81 -0.72 12.69 13.37
N ALA A 82 -0.57 13.52 14.42
CA ALA A 82 -1.37 13.42 15.63
C ALA A 82 -2.84 13.84 15.38
N ASP A 83 -3.10 14.72 14.41
CA ASP A 83 -4.44 15.15 14.00
C ASP A 83 -5.27 13.96 13.46
N LEU A 84 -4.59 12.92 12.92
CA LEU A 84 -5.25 11.68 12.47
C LEU A 84 -5.72 10.81 13.65
N LEU A 85 -5.07 10.90 14.82
CA LEU A 85 -5.51 10.22 16.05
C LEU A 85 -6.67 10.95 16.72
N LYS A 86 -6.64 12.27 16.72
CA LYS A 86 -7.68 13.13 17.32
C LYS A 86 -7.82 14.38 16.48
N ASP A 87 -8.88 14.43 15.67
CA ASP A 87 -9.16 15.61 14.84
C ASP A 87 -9.56 16.80 15.73
N PRO A 88 -8.81 17.92 15.73
CA PRO A 88 -9.14 19.10 16.52
C PRO A 88 -10.34 19.89 15.97
N ARG A 89 -10.84 19.59 14.76
CA ARG A 89 -11.98 20.26 14.14
C ARG A 89 -13.32 19.92 14.78
N TYR A 90 -13.38 18.83 15.55
CA TYR A 90 -14.60 18.37 16.20
C TYR A 90 -14.50 18.51 17.72
N PRO A 91 -15.58 18.95 18.41
CA PRO A 91 -15.60 19.02 19.88
C PRO A 91 -15.64 17.63 20.54
N GLY A 92 -15.89 16.56 19.78
CA GLY A 92 -15.79 15.16 20.21
C GLY A 92 -14.56 14.45 19.66
N VAL A 93 -14.18 13.32 20.27
CA VAL A 93 -13.01 12.53 19.83
C VAL A 93 -13.33 11.79 18.52
N ARG A 94 -13.02 12.41 17.38
CA ARG A 94 -13.02 11.76 16.07
C ARG A 94 -11.62 11.23 15.76
N ARG A 95 -11.51 9.92 15.50
CA ARG A 95 -10.25 9.24 15.18
C ARG A 95 -10.29 8.69 13.75
N HIS A 96 -9.29 9.01 12.94
CA HIS A 96 -9.10 8.46 11.60
C HIS A 96 -8.04 7.35 11.59
N LEU A 97 -7.17 7.33 12.59
CA LEU A 97 -6.15 6.32 12.84
C LEU A 97 -6.27 5.80 14.29
N ARG A 98 -5.99 4.51 14.52
CA ARG A 98 -6.10 3.91 15.86
C ARG A 98 -4.94 4.26 16.78
N GLN A 99 -3.73 4.25 16.22
CA GLN A 99 -2.45 4.52 16.86
C GLN A 99 -1.45 4.94 15.77
N LEU A 100 -0.39 5.68 16.13
CA LEU A 100 0.74 5.86 15.22
C LEU A 100 1.47 4.52 15.11
N TYR A 101 1.51 3.98 13.89
CA TYR A 101 2.26 2.77 13.59
C TYR A 101 3.71 3.15 13.29
N PRO A 102 4.70 2.47 13.88
CA PRO A 102 6.10 2.67 13.54
C PRO A 102 6.40 2.18 12.12
N ASP A 103 7.44 2.73 11.52
CA ASP A 103 8.01 2.24 10.27
C ASP A 103 8.64 0.85 10.51
N PRO A 104 8.13 -0.22 9.88
CA PRO A 104 8.62 -1.58 10.12
C PRO A 104 10.02 -1.85 9.55
N ILE A 105 10.57 -0.95 8.72
CA ILE A 105 11.94 -1.06 8.21
C ILE A 105 12.95 -0.44 9.18
N THR A 106 12.61 0.70 9.81
CA THR A 106 13.52 1.39 10.76
C THR A 106 13.25 1.06 12.23
N GLY A 107 12.08 0.51 12.55
CA GLY A 107 11.63 0.23 13.91
C GLY A 107 11.22 1.48 14.71
N LYS A 108 11.20 2.67 14.08
CA LYS A 108 10.94 3.96 14.73
C LYS A 108 9.55 4.47 14.41
N ASN A 109 9.02 5.35 15.27
CA ASN A 109 7.77 6.06 14.99
C ASN A 109 7.97 7.33 14.13
N ASP A 110 9.15 7.47 13.52
CA ASP A 110 9.57 8.63 12.73
C ASP A 110 9.29 8.35 11.24
N TRP A 111 8.38 9.13 10.66
CA TRP A 111 8.02 9.04 9.25
C TRP A 111 8.46 10.30 8.49
N GLY A 112 8.91 10.12 7.25
CA GLY A 112 9.05 11.23 6.33
C GLY A 112 7.67 11.75 5.93
N LEU A 113 7.47 13.06 6.01
CA LEU A 113 6.18 13.72 5.77
C LEU A 113 6.18 14.37 4.40
N VAL A 114 5.16 14.09 3.59
CA VAL A 114 4.99 14.69 2.26
C VAL A 114 4.06 15.91 2.37
N PRO A 115 4.56 17.15 2.21
CA PRO A 115 3.73 18.34 2.31
C PRO A 115 2.77 18.45 1.12
N ALA A 116 1.54 18.89 1.40
CA ALA A 116 0.55 19.21 0.37
C ALA A 116 0.79 20.62 -0.22
N PRO A 117 0.47 20.88 -1.50
CA PRO A 117 0.60 22.23 -2.09
C PRO A 117 -0.21 23.32 -1.37
N GLY A 118 -1.33 22.96 -0.74
CA GLY A 118 -2.16 23.86 0.09
C GLY A 118 -1.78 23.88 1.58
N GLY A 119 -0.63 23.31 1.96
CA GLY A 119 -0.21 23.12 3.35
C GLY A 119 -0.84 21.90 4.03
N GLY A 120 -0.22 21.46 5.12
CA GLY A 120 -0.51 20.17 5.76
C GLY A 120 0.19 19.00 5.07
N ILE A 121 -0.12 17.78 5.51
CA ILE A 121 0.56 16.54 5.11
C ILE A 121 -0.38 15.74 4.19
N MET A 122 0.01 15.52 2.94
CA MET A 122 -0.75 14.69 1.99
C MET A 122 -0.35 13.22 1.97
N GLY A 123 0.77 12.86 2.60
CA GLY A 123 1.25 11.48 2.64
C GLY A 123 2.47 11.30 3.51
N ILE A 124 2.96 10.07 3.56
CA ILE A 124 4.16 9.68 4.30
C ILE A 124 5.09 8.82 3.44
N HIS A 125 6.35 8.69 3.87
CA HIS A 125 7.31 7.72 3.34
C HIS A 125 8.24 7.23 4.46
N SER A 126 8.83 6.04 4.29
CA SER A 126 9.87 5.57 5.21
C SER A 126 11.11 6.49 5.13
N LEU A 127 11.85 6.60 6.22
CA LEU A 127 13.15 7.28 6.25
C LEU A 127 14.32 6.34 5.83
N SER A 128 14.03 5.09 5.48
CA SER A 128 15.04 4.10 5.13
C SER A 128 15.52 4.20 3.69
N ASP A 129 16.83 4.30 3.50
CA ASP A 129 17.50 4.17 2.20
C ASP A 129 17.73 2.70 1.77
N ALA A 130 17.22 1.72 2.53
CA ALA A 130 17.35 0.32 2.19
C ALA A 130 16.61 -0.03 0.89
N ARG A 131 17.21 -0.93 0.09
CA ARG A 131 16.64 -1.34 -1.21
C ARG A 131 15.43 -2.26 -1.03
N PRO A 132 14.30 -2.03 -1.72
CA PRO A 132 13.16 -2.93 -1.66
C PRO A 132 13.48 -4.31 -2.25
N ILE A 133 12.72 -5.31 -1.82
CA ILE A 133 12.69 -6.66 -2.38
C ILE A 133 11.63 -6.72 -3.49
N LYS A 134 10.47 -6.09 -3.29
CA LYS A 134 9.43 -5.97 -4.31
C LYS A 134 9.76 -4.83 -5.29
N ILE A 135 9.88 -5.18 -6.57
CA ILE A 135 10.21 -4.24 -7.66
C ILE A 135 9.05 -4.01 -8.65
N ALA A 136 8.08 -4.93 -8.70
CA ALA A 136 6.98 -4.95 -9.65
C ALA A 136 5.77 -5.71 -9.08
N GLY A 137 4.62 -5.62 -9.76
CA GLY A 137 3.39 -6.30 -9.36
C GLY A 137 2.76 -5.66 -8.14
N PHE A 138 2.86 -4.33 -8.03
CA PHE A 138 2.12 -3.58 -7.02
C PHE A 138 0.65 -3.48 -7.42
N GLU A 139 -0.21 -3.31 -6.42
CA GLU A 139 -1.60 -2.94 -6.65
C GLU A 139 -1.67 -1.54 -7.27
N THR A 140 -2.72 -1.24 -8.04
CA THR A 140 -2.90 0.05 -8.76
C THR A 140 -2.67 1.27 -7.86
N ALA A 141 -3.07 1.16 -6.59
CA ALA A 141 -2.84 2.16 -5.56
C ALA A 141 -1.37 2.53 -5.33
N ASN A 142 -0.45 1.60 -5.57
CA ASN A 142 0.98 1.64 -5.23
C ASN A 142 1.88 1.50 -6.47
N GLN A 143 1.33 1.56 -7.69
CA GLN A 143 2.08 1.36 -8.94
C GLN A 143 3.23 2.36 -9.12
N ALA A 144 3.13 3.56 -8.55
CA ALA A 144 4.20 4.57 -8.52
C ALA A 144 5.47 4.14 -7.74
N PHE A 145 5.45 2.98 -7.08
CA PHE A 145 6.60 2.39 -6.38
C PHE A 145 7.42 1.42 -7.25
N GLU A 146 6.89 1.06 -8.43
CA GLU A 146 7.66 0.31 -9.42
C GLU A 146 8.90 1.09 -9.83
N GLU A 147 9.99 0.36 -10.10
CA GLU A 147 11.32 0.91 -10.44
C GLU A 147 12.00 1.75 -9.34
N LYS A 148 11.38 1.96 -8.17
CA LYS A 148 12.02 2.67 -7.04
C LYS A 148 13.11 1.81 -6.40
N SER A 149 14.24 2.45 -6.10
CA SER A 149 15.45 1.77 -5.61
C SER A 149 15.60 1.80 -4.09
N ARG A 150 14.75 2.54 -3.37
CA ARG A 150 14.79 2.73 -1.90
C ARG A 150 13.38 2.90 -1.33
N TYR A 151 13.16 2.47 -0.09
CA TYR A 151 11.89 2.72 0.61
C TYR A 151 11.61 4.21 0.86
N SER A 152 12.65 5.05 0.94
CA SER A 152 12.54 6.51 0.99
C SER A 152 11.87 7.14 -0.24
N GLN A 153 11.76 6.38 -1.35
CA GLN A 153 11.05 6.81 -2.57
C GLN A 153 9.60 6.30 -2.65
N TRP A 154 9.15 5.49 -1.68
CA TRP A 154 7.77 4.97 -1.62
C TRP A 154 6.85 5.97 -0.92
N LEU A 155 6.28 6.86 -1.72
CA LEU A 155 5.47 7.99 -1.29
C LEU A 155 3.98 7.59 -1.18
N PHE A 156 3.52 7.28 0.03
CA PHE A 156 2.12 6.93 0.32
C PHE A 156 1.26 8.20 0.39
N VAL A 157 0.96 8.79 -0.77
CA VAL A 157 0.23 10.06 -0.90
C VAL A 157 -1.25 9.89 -1.25
N VAL A 158 -2.07 10.81 -0.73
CA VAL A 158 -3.46 11.01 -1.15
C VAL A 158 -3.51 12.32 -1.93
N MET A 159 -3.37 12.24 -3.25
CA MET A 159 -3.64 13.38 -4.12
C MET A 159 -5.13 13.73 -4.03
N PRO A 160 -5.50 15.02 -3.99
CA PRO A 160 -6.89 15.37 -4.18
C PRO A 160 -7.18 15.05 -5.64
N ILE A 161 -8.17 14.18 -5.90
CA ILE A 161 -8.68 14.04 -7.26
C ILE A 161 -9.31 15.40 -7.59
N ALA A 162 -8.55 16.24 -8.29
CA ALA A 162 -9.10 17.35 -9.01
C ALA A 162 -10.03 16.71 -10.03
N THR A 163 -11.33 16.68 -9.71
CA THR A 163 -12.36 16.25 -10.65
C THR A 163 -12.29 17.22 -11.80
N GLY A 164 -11.52 16.84 -12.83
CA GLY A 164 -11.30 17.63 -14.01
C GLY A 164 -12.60 17.75 -14.76
N VAL A 165 -13.40 18.76 -14.39
CA VAL A 165 -14.44 19.31 -15.23
C VAL A 165 -13.73 19.68 -16.51
N ARG A 166 -13.91 18.84 -17.53
CA ARG A 166 -13.47 19.14 -18.88
C ARG A 166 -14.40 20.24 -19.36
N ILE A 167 -14.02 21.49 -19.09
CA ILE A 167 -14.67 22.66 -19.65
C ILE A 167 -14.39 22.62 -21.15
N GLY A 168 -15.26 21.92 -21.89
CA GLY A 168 -15.41 22.14 -23.31
C GLY A 168 -15.94 23.57 -23.52
N PRO A 169 -15.45 24.32 -24.52
CA PRO A 169 -16.06 25.59 -24.88
C PRO A 169 -17.45 25.30 -25.49
N GLY A 170 -18.49 25.41 -24.66
CA GLY A 170 -19.82 24.87 -24.94
C GLY A 170 -20.93 25.67 -24.25
N GLN A 171 -21.03 26.93 -24.63
CA GLN A 171 -22.12 27.88 -24.40
C GLN A 171 -23.52 27.23 -24.35
N GLY A 172 -24.29 27.47 -23.26
CA GLY A 172 -25.65 26.91 -23.12
C GLY A 172 -26.41 27.46 -21.90
N THR A 173 -27.25 28.46 -22.15
CA THR A 173 -28.18 29.09 -21.17
C THR A 173 -29.10 28.11 -20.45
N ASN A 174 -29.30 28.33 -19.14
CA ASN A 174 -30.34 27.67 -18.36
C ASN A 174 -31.75 28.02 -18.90
N ALA A 175 -32.52 27.00 -19.30
CA ALA A 175 -33.96 27.08 -19.48
C ALA A 175 -34.60 25.82 -18.84
N PRO A 176 -35.67 25.93 -18.03
CA PRO A 176 -36.31 24.76 -17.42
C PRO A 176 -37.00 23.89 -18.48
N LEU A 177 -36.88 22.56 -18.36
CA LEU A 177 -37.60 21.63 -19.22
C LEU A 177 -39.11 21.70 -18.92
N PRO A 178 -39.99 21.82 -19.92
CA PRO A 178 -41.42 21.56 -19.75
C PRO A 178 -41.67 20.05 -19.64
N THR A 179 -42.50 19.65 -18.68
CA THR A 179 -42.96 18.26 -18.49
C THR A 179 -43.67 17.76 -19.75
N ALA A 180 -43.18 16.68 -20.34
CA ALA A 180 -43.81 16.06 -21.51
C ALA A 180 -45.14 15.37 -21.14
N ASN A 181 -46.24 15.88 -21.69
CA ASN A 181 -47.58 15.32 -21.52
C ASN A 181 -47.78 14.15 -22.51
N PRO A 182 -48.19 12.94 -22.09
CA PRO A 182 -48.14 11.73 -22.92
C PRO A 182 -49.35 11.55 -23.86
N PHE A 183 -49.97 12.63 -24.35
CA PHE A 183 -51.21 12.55 -25.14
C PHE A 183 -51.26 13.54 -26.31
N LEU A 184 -50.88 13.08 -27.51
CA LEU A 184 -51.37 13.56 -28.81
C LEU A 184 -51.14 12.48 -29.90
N PRO A 185 -52.07 12.31 -30.87
CA PRO A 185 -52.03 11.27 -31.90
C PRO A 185 -51.06 11.58 -33.05
N PRO A 186 -50.68 10.56 -33.87
CA PRO A 186 -49.75 10.75 -34.98
C PRO A 186 -50.34 11.57 -36.13
N GLN A 187 -49.57 12.54 -36.63
CA GLN A 187 -49.84 13.28 -37.85
C GLN A 187 -48.81 12.90 -38.93
N LEU A 188 -49.29 12.38 -40.06
CA LEU A 188 -48.51 12.14 -41.28
C LEU A 188 -48.34 13.45 -42.06
N SER A 189 -47.14 13.76 -42.57
CA SER A 189 -46.92 14.41 -43.90
C SER A 189 -45.46 14.79 -44.21
N GLY A 190 -45.01 14.48 -45.43
CA GLY A 190 -44.21 15.41 -46.25
C GLY A 190 -42.67 15.33 -46.20
N PRO A 191 -41.98 15.06 -47.34
CA PRO A 191 -40.52 15.11 -47.44
C PRO A 191 -40.00 16.40 -48.11
N PHE A 192 -38.97 17.03 -47.54
CA PHE A 192 -38.11 17.99 -48.25
C PHE A 192 -36.65 17.92 -47.76
N PRO A 193 -35.68 17.62 -48.62
CA PRO A 193 -34.25 17.76 -48.30
C PRO A 193 -33.76 19.18 -48.60
N SER A 194 -32.93 19.75 -47.73
CA SER A 194 -32.11 20.94 -48.04
C SER A 194 -30.65 20.52 -48.27
N PRO A 195 -30.01 20.94 -49.38
CA PRO A 195 -28.64 20.52 -49.69
C PRO A 195 -27.60 21.33 -48.90
N ASN A 196 -26.59 20.62 -48.38
CA ASN A 196 -25.46 21.19 -47.67
C ASN A 196 -24.35 21.60 -48.67
N PRO A 197 -23.85 22.85 -48.68
CA PRO A 197 -22.75 23.25 -49.57
C PRO A 197 -21.40 22.74 -49.06
N ALA A 198 -20.64 22.08 -49.93
CA ALA A 198 -19.29 21.58 -49.62
C ALA A 198 -18.22 22.70 -49.74
N PRO A 199 -17.16 22.69 -48.92
CA PRO A 199 -16.07 23.66 -49.01
C PRO A 199 -15.13 23.41 -50.20
N ILE A 200 -14.66 24.50 -50.81
CA ILE A 200 -13.77 24.51 -51.98
C ILE A 200 -12.31 24.34 -51.52
N PRO A 201 -11.51 23.44 -52.13
CA PRO A 201 -10.08 23.33 -51.84
C PRO A 201 -9.24 24.33 -52.66
N THR A 202 -8.38 25.09 -51.98
CA THR A 202 -7.47 26.07 -52.59
C THR A 202 -6.27 25.40 -53.25
N GLN A 203 -5.96 25.75 -54.50
CA GLN A 203 -4.73 25.31 -55.18
C GLN A 203 -3.48 26.12 -54.74
N PRO A 204 -2.28 25.51 -54.66
CA PRO A 204 -1.01 26.22 -54.59
C PRO A 204 -0.52 26.61 -55.99
N GLY A 205 -0.02 27.84 -56.15
CA GLY A 205 0.52 28.34 -57.42
C GLY A 205 1.91 27.79 -57.73
N ALA A 206 2.12 27.37 -58.99
CA ALA A 206 3.44 27.09 -59.54
C ALA A 206 3.79 28.15 -60.59
N SER A 207 4.80 28.97 -60.29
CA SER A 207 5.32 30.02 -61.18
C SER A 207 6.19 29.46 -62.30
N ARG A 208 6.12 30.09 -63.48
CA ARG A 208 7.03 29.92 -64.60
C ARG A 208 7.43 31.29 -65.14
#